data_AF-G4H9C2-F1
#
_entry.id   AF-G4H9C2-F1
#
_cell.length_a   1.000
_cell.length_b   1.000
_cell.length_c   1.000
_cell.angle_alpha   90.00
_cell.angle_beta   90.00
_cell.angle_gamma   90.00
#
_symmetry.space_group_name_H-M   'P 1'
#
loop_
_entity.id
_entity.type
_entity.pdbx_description
1 polymer ?
#
loop_
_entity_poly.entity_id
_entity_poly.type
_entity_poly.pdbx_seq_one_letter_code
_entity_poly.pdbx_strand_id
1 'polypeptide(L)'
;MVWEMIAVDLKEIKKHADALDDSKKREPLKKAKRLLIIGAFLLLLGFFAFYFNDTQQLYGNDEESILKVIHSIEGYENNSIEIVAIKDMNDRRYAGFLSNNNPGYIQFQKNKDGNYRWQHIEVNVNEAFSAFAPEPRLFMIVTNEENKIAKMQVSVNGQEIEQEFTPYKASVTWMFLPKTEKSHYTFQNYKYYDKDGELIN
;
A
#
# COMPACT_ATOMS: atom_id res chain seq x y z
N MET A 1 -12.14 65.44 63.36
CA MET A 1 -11.91 63.99 63.60
C MET A 1 -12.97 63.12 62.95
N VAL A 2 -14.27 63.40 63.10
CA VAL A 2 -15.36 62.57 62.51
C VAL A 2 -15.37 62.55 60.96
N TRP A 3 -15.06 63.68 60.31
CA TRP A 3 -15.06 63.80 58.84
C TRP A 3 -13.96 62.99 58.13
N GLU A 4 -12.78 62.84 58.74
CA GLU A 4 -11.71 62.02 58.16
C GLU A 4 -12.02 60.52 58.25
N MET A 5 -12.69 60.10 59.33
CA MET A 5 -13.10 58.71 59.51
C MET A 5 -14.12 58.28 58.44
N ILE A 6 -15.08 59.16 58.11
CA ILE A 6 -16.07 58.92 57.04
C ILE A 6 -15.41 58.89 55.66
N ALA A 7 -14.43 59.76 55.40
CA ALA A 7 -13.72 59.80 54.13
C ALA A 7 -12.85 58.55 53.88
N VAL A 8 -12.24 58.00 54.94
CA VAL A 8 -11.49 56.73 54.89
C VAL A 8 -12.44 55.57 54.58
N ASP A 9 -13.61 55.52 55.21
CA ASP A 9 -14.60 54.46 55.03
C ASP A 9 -15.20 54.46 53.61
N LEU A 10 -15.51 55.64 53.05
CA LEU A 10 -15.96 55.79 51.66
C LEU A 10 -14.89 55.36 50.64
N LYS A 11 -13.61 55.55 50.94
CA LYS A 11 -12.49 55.16 50.06
C LYS A 11 -12.30 53.65 50.07
N GLU A 12 -12.42 53.00 51.22
CA GLU A 12 -12.43 51.54 51.38
C GLU A 12 -13.61 50.90 50.61
N ILE A 13 -14.83 51.44 50.78
CA ILE A 13 -16.03 50.96 50.08
C ILE A 13 -15.88 51.09 48.56
N LYS A 14 -15.37 52.22 48.06
CA LYS A 14 -15.14 52.41 46.62
C LYS A 14 -14.10 51.43 46.07
N LYS A 15 -13.00 51.20 46.79
CA LYS A 15 -11.97 50.23 46.43
C LYS A 15 -12.52 48.80 46.35
N HIS A 16 -13.40 48.43 47.28
CA HIS A 16 -14.07 47.13 47.26
C HIS A 16 -15.05 46.99 46.08
N ALA A 17 -15.81 48.04 45.77
CA ALA A 17 -16.72 48.05 44.61
C ALA A 17 -15.95 47.93 43.28
N ASP A 18 -14.85 48.66 43.13
CA ASP A 18 -14.00 48.62 41.94
C ASP A 18 -13.33 47.25 41.76
N ALA A 19 -12.89 46.61 42.85
CA ALA A 19 -12.33 45.25 42.83
C ALA A 19 -13.39 44.19 42.46
N LEU A 20 -14.64 44.36 42.89
CA LEU A 20 -15.74 43.46 42.52
C LEU A 20 -16.10 43.59 41.04
N ASP A 21 -16.16 44.81 40.50
CA ASP A 21 -16.45 45.06 39.08
C ASP A 21 -15.34 44.51 38.18
N ASP A 22 -14.07 44.72 38.56
CA ASP A 22 -12.92 44.14 37.84
C ASP A 22 -12.91 42.61 37.88
N SER A 23 -13.24 42.00 39.03
CA SER A 23 -13.39 40.54 39.15
C SER A 23 -14.48 39.99 38.23
N LYS A 24 -15.66 40.64 38.23
CA LYS A 24 -16.83 40.25 37.42
C LYS A 24 -16.58 40.39 35.92
N LYS A 25 -15.77 41.36 35.50
CA LYS A 25 -15.33 41.54 34.09
C LYS A 25 -14.23 40.55 33.67
N ARG A 26 -13.33 40.18 34.59
CA ARG A 26 -12.24 39.22 34.30
C ARG A 26 -12.71 37.78 34.16
N GLU A 27 -13.79 37.38 34.83
CA GLU A 27 -14.33 36.01 34.75
C GLU A 27 -14.79 35.59 33.34
N PRO A 28 -15.65 36.35 32.63
CA PRO A 28 -16.05 36.01 31.25
C PRO A 28 -14.87 36.11 30.29
N LEU A 29 -13.92 37.04 30.51
CA LEU A 29 -12.71 37.15 29.70
C LEU A 29 -11.80 35.92 29.86
N LYS A 30 -11.66 35.39 31.08
CA LYS A 30 -10.93 34.14 31.36
C LYS A 30 -11.62 32.93 30.70
N LYS A 31 -12.95 32.87 30.72
CA LYS A 31 -13.73 31.81 30.06
C LYS A 31 -13.57 31.87 28.53
N ALA A 32 -13.67 33.07 27.94
CA ALA A 32 -13.47 33.27 26.50
C ALA A 32 -12.04 32.90 26.06
N LYS A 33 -11.02 33.29 26.83
CA LYS A 33 -9.62 32.88 26.57
C LYS A 33 -9.45 31.37 26.66
N ARG A 34 -10.06 30.69 27.63
CA ARG A 34 -10.04 29.22 27.73
C ARG A 34 -10.70 28.56 26.53
N LEU A 35 -11.85 29.07 26.09
CA LEU A 35 -12.55 28.55 24.90
C LEU A 35 -11.72 28.74 23.62
N LEU A 36 -11.04 29.88 23.47
CA LEU A 36 -10.11 30.11 22.36
C LEU A 36 -8.92 29.15 22.38
N ILE A 37 -8.34 28.88 23.56
CA ILE A 37 -7.23 27.92 23.70
C ILE A 37 -7.70 26.50 23.34
N ILE A 38 -8.88 26.08 23.82
CA ILE A 38 -9.46 24.77 23.50
C ILE A 38 -9.74 24.66 22.00
N GLY A 39 -10.34 25.68 21.40
CA GLY A 39 -10.59 25.72 19.95
C GLY A 39 -9.30 25.64 19.12
N ALA A 40 -8.27 26.38 19.51
CA ALA A 40 -6.96 26.33 18.86
C ALA A 40 -6.31 24.95 19.01
N PHE A 41 -6.43 24.31 20.17
CA PHE A 41 -5.91 22.96 20.39
C PHE A 41 -6.64 21.91 19.55
N LEU A 42 -7.96 21.99 19.43
CA LEU A 42 -8.75 21.10 18.58
C LEU A 42 -8.43 21.29 17.09
N LEU A 43 -8.24 22.53 16.63
CA LEU A 43 -7.80 22.81 15.26
C LEU A 43 -6.40 22.26 15.00
N LEU A 44 -5.49 22.40 15.97
CA LEU A 44 -4.14 21.87 15.86
C LEU A 44 -4.15 20.34 15.82
N LEU A 45 -4.95 19.68 16.66
CA LEU A 45 -5.17 18.23 16.61
C LEU A 45 -5.78 17.79 15.28
N GLY A 46 -6.76 18.52 14.74
CA GLY A 46 -7.35 18.23 13.44
C GLY A 46 -6.34 18.38 12.30
N PHE A 47 -5.50 19.42 12.35
CA PHE A 47 -4.41 19.63 11.40
C PHE A 47 -3.35 18.54 11.50
N PHE A 48 -2.94 18.15 12.71
CA PHE A 48 -2.02 17.04 12.92
C PHE A 48 -2.62 15.72 12.42
N ALA A 49 -3.87 15.41 12.78
CA ALA A 49 -4.54 14.21 12.29
C ALA A 49 -4.59 14.19 10.76
N PHE A 50 -4.96 15.30 10.11
CA PHE A 50 -5.00 15.40 8.65
C PHE A 50 -3.61 15.29 8.00
N TYR A 51 -2.62 16.01 8.53
CA TYR A 51 -1.25 16.05 8.01
C TYR A 51 -0.52 14.71 8.20
N PHE A 52 -0.77 14.02 9.31
CA PHE A 52 -0.21 12.71 9.59
C PHE A 52 -1.07 11.55 9.06
N ASN A 53 -2.30 11.78 8.60
CA ASN A 53 -3.11 10.73 7.97
C ASN A 53 -2.46 10.22 6.68
N ASP A 54 -1.69 11.07 5.99
CA ASP A 54 -0.97 10.74 4.77
C ASP A 54 0.30 9.89 5.03
N THR A 55 0.65 9.62 6.30
CA THR A 55 1.94 9.01 6.68
C THR A 55 1.93 7.50 6.94
N GLN A 56 0.82 6.79 6.71
CA GLN A 56 0.85 5.32 6.66
C GLN A 56 0.80 4.82 5.22
N GLN A 57 1.53 5.47 4.34
CA GLN A 57 1.74 4.93 3.02
C GLN A 57 2.48 3.58 3.14
N LEU A 58 1.76 2.48 2.88
CA LEU A 58 2.33 1.14 2.88
C LEU A 58 3.22 0.97 1.64
N TYR A 59 4.41 0.41 1.86
CA TYR A 59 5.41 0.16 0.82
C TYR A 59 5.68 -1.34 0.73
N GLY A 60 6.11 -1.82 -0.45
CA GLY A 60 6.53 -3.21 -0.66
C GLY A 60 8.05 -3.35 -0.62
N ASN A 61 8.69 -2.85 0.45
CA ASN A 61 10.16 -2.79 0.56
C ASN A 61 10.81 -4.13 0.93
N ASP A 62 10.03 -5.06 1.41
CA ASP A 62 10.42 -6.40 1.83
C ASP A 62 9.17 -7.30 1.80
N GLU A 63 9.34 -8.60 2.04
CA GLU A 63 8.26 -9.57 1.97
C GLU A 63 7.11 -9.27 2.95
N GLU A 64 7.42 -8.89 4.19
CA GLU A 64 6.43 -8.59 5.24
C GLU A 64 5.58 -7.36 4.85
N SER A 65 6.23 -6.34 4.30
CA SER A 65 5.58 -5.11 3.87
C SER A 65 4.77 -5.31 2.57
N ILE A 66 5.22 -6.17 1.65
CA ILE A 66 4.41 -6.62 0.50
C ILE A 66 3.14 -7.34 0.96
N LEU A 67 3.25 -8.24 1.94
CA LEU A 67 2.11 -8.94 2.52
C LEU A 67 1.09 -7.96 3.14
N LYS A 68 1.58 -6.96 3.89
CA LYS A 68 0.72 -5.88 4.44
C LYS A 68 0.04 -5.08 3.34
N VAL A 69 0.74 -4.77 2.26
CA VAL A 69 0.14 -4.09 1.10
C VAL A 69 -0.97 -4.94 0.52
N ILE A 70 -0.75 -6.24 0.25
CA ILE A 70 -1.79 -7.11 -0.32
C ILE A 70 -3.03 -7.16 0.58
N HIS A 71 -2.87 -7.37 1.88
CA HIS A 71 -4.00 -7.38 2.82
C HIS A 71 -4.71 -6.04 2.99
N SER A 72 -4.08 -4.93 2.60
CA SER A 72 -4.72 -3.61 2.62
C SER A 72 -5.62 -3.35 1.39
N ILE A 73 -5.57 -4.22 0.37
CA ILE A 73 -6.34 -4.08 -0.87
C ILE A 73 -7.69 -4.77 -0.71
N GLU A 74 -8.76 -4.09 -1.13
CA GLU A 74 -10.13 -4.61 -1.09
C GLU A 74 -10.24 -5.96 -1.83
N GLY A 75 -10.80 -6.97 -1.15
CA GLY A 75 -10.97 -8.32 -1.69
C GLY A 75 -9.83 -9.29 -1.37
N TYR A 76 -8.76 -8.83 -0.69
CA TYR A 76 -7.59 -9.63 -0.33
C TYR A 76 -7.36 -9.71 1.19
N GLU A 77 -8.17 -9.03 2.00
CA GLU A 77 -7.96 -8.83 3.43
C GLU A 77 -7.83 -10.15 4.19
N ASN A 78 -8.63 -11.15 3.80
CA ASN A 78 -8.73 -12.45 4.46
C ASN A 78 -8.10 -13.59 3.65
N ASN A 79 -7.45 -13.29 2.52
CA ASN A 79 -6.85 -14.34 1.70
C ASN A 79 -5.58 -14.87 2.36
N SER A 80 -5.35 -16.18 2.26
CA SER A 80 -4.01 -16.73 2.52
C SER A 80 -3.08 -16.30 1.40
N ILE A 81 -2.00 -15.60 1.75
CA ILE A 81 -1.02 -15.09 0.81
C ILE A 81 0.31 -15.80 1.05
N GLU A 82 0.87 -16.39 -0.01
CA GLU A 82 2.22 -16.94 -0.03
C GLU A 82 3.05 -16.17 -1.05
N ILE A 83 4.08 -15.45 -0.62
CA ILE A 83 5.03 -14.81 -1.54
C ILE A 83 6.01 -15.87 -2.03
N VAL A 84 6.00 -16.15 -3.33
CA VAL A 84 6.79 -17.22 -3.94
C VAL A 84 8.15 -16.71 -4.42
N ALA A 85 8.18 -15.51 -5.02
CA ALA A 85 9.43 -14.87 -5.43
C ALA A 85 9.27 -13.36 -5.56
N ILE A 86 10.36 -12.64 -5.30
CA ILE A 86 10.46 -11.20 -5.50
C ILE A 86 11.59 -10.93 -6.50
N LYS A 87 11.35 -10.02 -7.45
CA LYS A 87 12.36 -9.59 -8.41
C LYS A 87 12.31 -8.09 -8.64
N ASP A 88 13.47 -7.47 -8.51
CA ASP A 88 13.68 -6.05 -8.81
C ASP A 88 14.22 -5.92 -10.24
N MET A 89 13.64 -5.00 -11.02
CA MET A 89 14.12 -4.61 -12.34
C MET A 89 14.04 -3.10 -12.49
N ASN A 90 15.21 -2.45 -12.60
CA ASN A 90 15.32 -0.99 -12.63
C ASN A 90 14.65 -0.35 -11.40
N ASP A 91 13.63 0.46 -11.62
CA ASP A 91 12.82 1.15 -10.64
C ASP A 91 11.50 0.41 -10.33
N ARG A 92 11.35 -0.84 -10.77
CA ARG A 92 10.18 -1.67 -10.50
C ARG A 92 10.52 -2.90 -9.67
N ARG A 93 9.56 -3.32 -8.85
CA ARG A 93 9.60 -4.58 -8.12
C ARG A 93 8.34 -5.37 -8.41
N TYR A 94 8.53 -6.65 -8.66
CA TYR A 94 7.44 -7.59 -8.88
C TYR A 94 7.55 -8.68 -7.84
N ALA A 95 6.41 -9.06 -7.25
CA ALA A 95 6.33 -10.23 -6.40
C ALA A 95 5.28 -11.17 -6.97
N GLY A 96 5.67 -12.43 -7.19
CA GLY A 96 4.75 -13.50 -7.54
C GLY A 96 4.29 -14.15 -6.27
N PHE A 97 2.99 -14.36 -6.16
CA PHE A 97 2.38 -14.87 -4.95
C PHE A 97 1.21 -15.79 -5.27
N LEU A 98 0.80 -16.57 -4.28
CA LEU A 98 -0.43 -17.34 -4.30
C LEU A 98 -1.45 -16.68 -3.38
N SER A 99 -2.67 -16.50 -3.87
CA SER A 99 -3.82 -16.00 -3.10
C SER A 99 -4.85 -17.11 -2.96
N ASN A 100 -4.98 -17.71 -1.78
CA ASN A 100 -5.76 -18.93 -1.59
C ASN A 100 -5.39 -20.01 -2.62
N ASN A 101 -4.09 -20.26 -2.79
CA ASN A 101 -3.51 -21.16 -3.79
C ASN A 101 -3.64 -20.69 -5.26
N ASN A 102 -4.25 -19.55 -5.55
CA ASN A 102 -4.41 -19.03 -6.92
C ASN A 102 -3.18 -18.19 -7.33
N PRO A 103 -2.56 -18.46 -8.50
CA PRO A 103 -1.45 -17.67 -9.03
C PRO A 103 -1.77 -16.18 -9.20
N GLY A 104 -0.86 -15.33 -8.76
CA GLY A 104 -0.97 -13.88 -8.90
C GLY A 104 0.37 -13.16 -8.89
N TYR A 105 0.33 -11.88 -9.23
CA TYR A 105 1.46 -10.97 -9.07
C TYR A 105 1.05 -9.59 -8.59
N ILE A 106 1.98 -8.94 -7.91
CA ILE A 106 1.85 -7.56 -7.49
C ILE A 106 3.07 -6.77 -7.97
N GLN A 107 2.83 -5.56 -8.45
CA GLN A 107 3.83 -4.66 -8.99
C GLN A 107 3.95 -3.39 -8.14
N PHE A 108 5.20 -2.96 -7.95
CA PHE A 108 5.57 -1.75 -7.25
C PHE A 108 6.51 -0.89 -8.09
N GLN A 109 6.49 0.41 -7.82
CA GLN A 109 7.36 1.43 -8.39
C GLN A 109 8.16 2.13 -7.29
N LYS A 110 9.47 2.16 -7.47
CA LYS A 110 10.41 2.83 -6.58
C LYS A 110 10.24 4.34 -6.67
N ASN A 111 10.07 4.99 -5.53
CA ASN A 111 9.99 6.44 -5.42
C ASN A 111 11.40 7.05 -5.22
N LYS A 112 11.46 8.39 -5.12
CA LYS A 112 12.72 9.13 -4.96
C LYS A 112 13.45 8.82 -3.64
N ASP A 113 12.71 8.40 -2.62
CA ASP A 113 13.23 8.02 -1.30
C ASP A 113 13.70 6.55 -1.26
N GLY A 114 13.56 5.84 -2.37
CA GLY A 114 13.94 4.44 -2.51
C GLY A 114 12.87 3.42 -2.07
N ASN A 115 11.68 3.88 -1.70
CA ASN A 115 10.57 3.04 -1.27
C ASN A 115 9.70 2.56 -2.44
N TYR A 116 9.21 1.33 -2.36
CA TYR A 116 8.40 0.70 -3.40
C TYR A 116 6.89 0.93 -3.17
N ARG A 117 6.28 1.80 -3.97
CA ARG A 117 4.84 2.11 -3.93
C ARG A 117 4.06 1.11 -4.79
N TRP A 118 2.97 0.56 -4.27
CA TRP A 118 2.07 -0.30 -5.03
C TRP A 118 1.55 0.41 -6.29
N GLN A 119 1.48 -0.32 -7.40
CA GLN A 119 0.90 0.15 -8.67
C GLN A 119 -0.22 -0.74 -9.17
N HIS A 120 -0.04 -2.05 -9.10
CA HIS A 120 -0.96 -3.00 -9.71
C HIS A 120 -0.90 -4.36 -9.02
N ILE A 121 -2.01 -5.08 -9.05
CA ILE A 121 -2.15 -6.44 -8.55
C ILE A 121 -3.13 -7.20 -9.45
N GLU A 122 -2.83 -8.46 -9.71
CA GLU A 122 -3.67 -9.35 -10.52
C GLU A 122 -3.57 -10.78 -9.99
N VAL A 123 -4.70 -11.49 -9.95
CA VAL A 123 -4.80 -12.90 -9.57
C VAL A 123 -5.75 -13.61 -10.51
N ASN A 124 -5.35 -14.78 -11.00
CA ASN A 124 -6.20 -15.64 -11.82
C ASN A 124 -6.77 -16.76 -10.95
N VAL A 125 -8.09 -16.72 -10.73
CA VAL A 125 -8.82 -17.63 -9.84
C VAL A 125 -9.07 -18.97 -10.52
N ASN A 126 -8.95 -20.07 -9.77
CA ASN A 126 -9.15 -21.47 -10.19
C ASN A 126 -8.16 -21.96 -11.26
N GLU A 127 -6.96 -21.36 -11.29
CA GLU A 127 -5.88 -21.75 -12.20
C GLU A 127 -4.71 -22.32 -11.39
N ALA A 128 -4.05 -23.35 -11.92
CA ALA A 128 -2.82 -23.89 -11.32
C ALA A 128 -1.55 -23.27 -11.93
N PHE A 129 -1.70 -22.67 -13.11
CA PHE A 129 -0.65 -22.09 -13.92
C PHE A 129 -1.18 -20.79 -14.52
N SER A 130 -0.46 -19.68 -14.39
CA SER A 130 -0.86 -18.43 -15.02
C SER A 130 0.34 -17.65 -15.53
N ALA A 131 0.17 -17.05 -16.71
CA ALA A 131 1.14 -16.16 -17.32
C ALA A 131 0.62 -14.73 -17.31
N PHE A 132 1.40 -13.82 -16.74
CA PHE A 132 1.13 -12.39 -16.64
C PHE A 132 2.13 -11.62 -17.50
N ALA A 133 1.72 -10.47 -18.04
CA ALA A 133 2.57 -9.60 -18.85
C ALA A 133 2.78 -8.23 -18.17
N PRO A 134 3.51 -8.17 -17.04
CA PRO A 134 3.71 -6.91 -16.30
C PRO A 134 4.46 -5.84 -17.11
N GLU A 135 5.25 -6.24 -18.12
CA GLU A 135 5.92 -5.33 -19.05
C GLU A 135 5.86 -5.85 -20.48
N PRO A 136 6.00 -4.98 -21.51
CA PRO A 136 5.94 -5.39 -22.92
C PRO A 136 6.92 -6.51 -23.35
N ARG A 137 7.98 -6.78 -22.59
CA ARG A 137 8.98 -7.82 -22.88
C ARG A 137 9.19 -8.82 -21.75
N LEU A 138 8.31 -8.81 -20.76
CA LEU A 138 8.40 -9.68 -19.60
C LEU A 138 7.11 -10.45 -19.45
N PHE A 139 7.19 -11.77 -19.56
CA PHE A 139 6.21 -12.65 -18.98
C PHE A 139 6.68 -13.12 -17.61
N MET A 140 5.72 -13.15 -16.70
CA MET A 140 5.87 -13.72 -15.39
C MET A 140 4.89 -14.87 -15.28
N ILE A 141 5.42 -16.08 -15.13
CA ILE A 141 4.62 -17.29 -14.99
C ILE A 141 4.64 -17.69 -13.53
N VAL A 142 3.46 -17.84 -12.94
CA VAL A 142 3.29 -18.25 -11.55
C VAL A 142 2.54 -19.57 -11.54
N THR A 143 3.10 -20.55 -10.82
CA THR A 143 2.52 -21.88 -10.66
C THR A 143 2.24 -22.15 -9.19
N ASN A 144 1.25 -22.99 -8.91
CA ASN A 144 0.97 -23.50 -7.56
C ASN A 144 1.32 -25.00 -7.44
N GLU A 145 1.00 -25.60 -6.30
CA GLU A 145 1.27 -27.02 -6.01
C GLU A 145 0.38 -28.01 -6.80
N GLU A 146 -0.64 -27.53 -7.50
CA GLU A 146 -1.52 -28.34 -8.34
C GLU A 146 -1.06 -28.38 -9.81
N ASN A 147 -0.09 -27.54 -10.19
CA ASN A 147 0.42 -27.46 -11.55
C ASN A 147 1.10 -28.76 -12.00
N LYS A 148 0.61 -29.37 -13.07
CA LYS A 148 1.20 -30.59 -13.67
C LYS A 148 2.16 -30.29 -14.82
N ILE A 149 2.17 -29.07 -15.32
CA ILE A 149 2.97 -28.66 -16.48
C ILE A 149 4.44 -28.66 -16.07
N ALA A 150 5.24 -29.47 -16.76
CA ALA A 150 6.69 -29.52 -16.63
C ALA A 150 7.40 -28.70 -17.70
N LYS A 151 6.76 -28.50 -18.86
CA LYS A 151 7.33 -27.71 -19.96
C LYS A 151 6.25 -26.99 -20.75
N MET A 152 6.55 -25.76 -21.17
CA MET A 152 5.79 -25.00 -22.16
C MET A 152 6.68 -24.73 -23.37
N GLN A 153 6.10 -24.86 -24.57
CA GLN A 153 6.67 -24.36 -25.80
C GLN A 153 5.72 -23.31 -26.39
N VAL A 154 6.29 -22.21 -26.88
CA VAL A 154 5.54 -21.16 -27.57
C VAL A 154 6.40 -20.58 -28.69
N SER A 155 5.80 -20.32 -29.84
CA SER A 155 6.44 -19.56 -30.91
C SER A 155 6.16 -18.07 -30.73
N VAL A 156 7.21 -17.29 -30.50
CA VAL A 156 7.15 -15.84 -30.38
C VAL A 156 7.85 -15.21 -31.58
N ASN A 157 7.09 -14.52 -32.41
CA ASN A 157 7.58 -13.93 -33.68
C ASN A 157 8.28 -14.96 -34.59
N GLY A 158 7.86 -16.23 -34.54
CA GLY A 158 8.46 -17.33 -35.31
C GLY A 158 9.66 -17.99 -34.63
N GLN A 159 10.15 -17.45 -33.51
CA GLN A 159 11.18 -18.10 -32.70
C GLN A 159 10.53 -18.98 -31.64
N GLU A 160 10.90 -20.26 -31.60
CA GLU A 160 10.46 -21.18 -30.55
C GLU A 160 11.16 -20.84 -29.23
N ILE A 161 10.37 -20.71 -28.17
CA ILE A 161 10.82 -20.53 -26.80
C ILE A 161 10.31 -21.73 -26.01
N GLU A 162 11.23 -22.39 -25.32
CA GLU A 162 10.90 -23.43 -24.36
C GLU A 162 11.13 -22.91 -22.94
N GLN A 163 10.24 -23.28 -22.04
CA GLN A 163 10.38 -23.00 -20.63
C GLN A 163 10.03 -24.24 -19.82
N GLU A 164 10.94 -24.62 -18.93
CA GLU A 164 10.74 -25.71 -17.99
C GLU A 164 10.20 -25.17 -16.66
N PHE A 165 9.40 -26.01 -15.99
CA PHE A 165 8.79 -25.77 -14.70
C PHE A 165 8.97 -27.00 -13.81
N THR A 166 8.88 -26.82 -12.51
CA THR A 166 8.82 -27.95 -11.57
C THR A 166 7.35 -28.27 -11.30
N PRO A 167 6.83 -29.44 -11.72
CA PRO A 167 5.46 -29.84 -11.42
C PRO A 167 5.23 -29.97 -9.91
N TYR A 168 3.99 -29.74 -9.50
CA TYR A 168 3.50 -29.84 -8.13
C TYR A 168 4.26 -28.98 -7.13
N LYS A 169 4.71 -27.80 -7.59
CA LYS A 169 5.47 -26.87 -6.77
C LYS A 169 5.10 -25.42 -7.11
N ALA A 170 4.89 -24.64 -6.06
CA ALA A 170 4.78 -23.19 -6.18
C ALA A 170 6.10 -22.61 -6.75
N SER A 171 6.01 -21.88 -7.86
CA SER A 171 7.20 -21.29 -8.48
C SER A 171 6.87 -20.05 -9.30
N VAL A 172 7.87 -19.19 -9.49
CA VAL A 172 7.80 -18.04 -10.38
C VAL A 172 8.89 -18.15 -11.42
N THR A 173 8.50 -18.07 -12.68
CA THR A 173 9.41 -18.09 -13.83
C THR A 173 9.32 -16.77 -14.59
N TRP A 174 10.48 -16.17 -14.87
CA TRP A 174 10.58 -14.88 -15.57
C TRP A 174 11.06 -15.13 -17.00
N MET A 175 10.17 -14.98 -17.97
CA MET A 175 10.46 -15.20 -19.38
C MET A 175 10.60 -13.86 -20.11
N PHE A 176 11.80 -13.56 -20.58
CA PHE A 176 12.06 -12.36 -21.38
C PHE A 176 11.81 -12.63 -22.86
N LEU A 177 11.00 -11.79 -23.49
CA LEU A 177 10.70 -11.93 -24.90
C LEU A 177 11.90 -11.49 -25.77
N PRO A 178 12.13 -12.16 -26.91
CA PRO A 178 13.17 -11.75 -27.85
C PRO A 178 12.91 -10.33 -28.34
N LYS A 179 13.98 -9.57 -28.60
CA LYS A 179 13.83 -8.24 -29.21
C LYS A 179 13.22 -8.39 -30.60
N THR A 180 12.39 -7.43 -30.98
CA THR A 180 11.76 -7.38 -32.30
C THR A 180 11.73 -5.96 -32.80
N GLU A 181 11.95 -5.78 -34.10
CA GLU A 181 11.76 -4.50 -34.81
C GLU A 181 10.29 -4.29 -35.19
N LYS A 182 9.43 -5.30 -34.98
CA LYS A 182 7.99 -5.20 -35.21
C LYS A 182 7.32 -4.43 -34.08
N SER A 183 6.22 -3.75 -34.40
CA SER A 183 5.42 -2.99 -33.42
C SER A 183 4.66 -3.87 -32.40
N HIS A 184 4.60 -5.18 -32.63
CA HIS A 184 3.84 -6.13 -31.82
C HIS A 184 4.52 -7.50 -31.77
N TYR A 185 4.15 -8.28 -30.76
CA TYR A 185 4.50 -9.68 -30.63
C TYR A 185 3.37 -10.57 -31.16
N THR A 186 3.73 -11.63 -31.88
CA THR A 186 2.81 -12.69 -32.27
C THR A 186 3.14 -13.96 -31.50
N PHE A 187 2.15 -14.53 -30.82
CA PHE A 187 2.27 -15.77 -30.07
C PHE A 187 1.48 -16.87 -30.76
N GLN A 188 2.12 -18.00 -31.01
CA GLN A 188 1.53 -19.12 -31.75
C GLN A 188 1.98 -20.46 -31.18
N ASN A 189 1.22 -21.51 -31.48
CA ASN A 189 1.58 -22.91 -31.26
C ASN A 189 1.94 -23.21 -29.80
N TYR A 190 1.14 -22.73 -28.85
CA TYR A 190 1.28 -23.09 -27.45
C TYR A 190 1.16 -24.60 -27.27
N LYS A 191 2.13 -25.21 -26.59
CA LYS A 191 2.10 -26.61 -26.19
C LYS A 191 2.56 -26.72 -24.75
N TYR A 192 1.86 -27.54 -23.99
CA TYR A 192 2.18 -27.82 -22.59
C TYR A 192 2.44 -29.31 -22.45
N TYR A 193 3.46 -29.66 -21.68
CA TYR A 193 3.87 -31.04 -21.48
C TYR A 193 3.92 -31.35 -19.99
N ASP A 194 3.52 -32.57 -19.62
CA ASP A 194 3.68 -33.07 -18.27
C ASP A 194 5.11 -33.56 -18.00
N LYS A 195 5.35 -34.07 -16.79
CA LYS A 195 6.65 -34.58 -16.33
C LYS A 195 7.18 -35.78 -17.14
N ASP A 196 6.28 -36.51 -17.80
CA ASP A 196 6.59 -37.71 -18.58
C ASP A 196 6.84 -37.35 -20.06
N GLY A 197 6.64 -36.08 -20.44
CA GLY A 197 6.82 -35.56 -21.78
C GLY A 197 5.57 -35.66 -22.66
N GLU A 198 4.43 -36.03 -22.07
CA GLU A 198 3.15 -36.15 -22.78
C GLU A 198 2.48 -34.78 -22.92
N LEU A 199 1.83 -34.55 -24.06
CA LEU A 199 1.14 -33.29 -24.33
C LEU A 199 -0.11 -33.18 -23.44
N ILE A 200 -0.23 -32.08 -22.72
CA ILE A 200 -1.43 -31.70 -21.98
C ILE A 200 -2.32 -30.91 -22.93
N ASN A 201 -3.50 -31.45 -23.22
CA ASN A 201 -4.54 -30.81 -24.03
C ASN A 201 -5.45 -29.92 -23.19
#